data_AF-A0A7R9V2P3-F1
#
_entry.id   AF-A0A7R9V2P3-F1
#
_cell.length_a   1.000
_cell.length_b   1.000
_cell.length_c   1.000
_cell.angle_alpha   90.00
_cell.angle_beta   90.00
_cell.angle_gamma   90.00
#
_symmetry.space_group_name_H-M   'P 1'
#
loop_
_entity.id
_entity.type
_entity.pdbx_description
1 polymer ?
#
loop_
_entity_poly.entity_id
_entity_poly.type
_entity_poly.pdbx_seq_one_letter_code
_entity_poly.pdbx_strand_id
1 'polypeptide(L)'
;GGDGGSDGSRAASRPWLFPHLKVRVVDKRLRGGKLYLKKGRTLDVHPGALADVAMDESGEVLQLRQSALETVVPKAPGAALIIVAGKLRGSKARLLQAHTSEGAAAVQLVSDFTVHRLLLDDICEFTGVLDEHDE
;
A
#
# COMPACT_ATOMS: atom_id res chain seq x y z
N GLY A 1 -23.43 -20.15 34.45
CA GLY A 1 -23.44 -20.59 33.05
C GLY A 1 -23.98 -19.47 32.20
N GLY A 2 -23.26 -19.08 31.16
CA GLY A 2 -23.70 -18.06 30.20
C GLY A 2 -22.60 -17.07 29.85
N ASP A 3 -21.54 -17.55 29.20
CA ASP A 3 -20.64 -16.72 28.40
C ASP A 3 -21.44 -16.09 27.24
N GLY A 4 -21.53 -14.77 27.24
CA GLY A 4 -22.05 -13.97 26.13
C GLY A 4 -20.92 -13.12 25.57
N GLY A 5 -20.03 -13.76 24.81
CA GLY A 5 -18.89 -13.14 24.16
C GLY A 5 -19.31 -11.91 23.37
N SER A 6 -18.83 -10.75 23.81
CA SER A 6 -18.84 -9.52 23.02
C SER A 6 -17.77 -9.66 21.94
N ASP A 7 -18.12 -10.27 20.81
CA ASP A 7 -17.34 -10.17 19.58
C ASP A 7 -17.49 -8.75 19.05
N GLY A 8 -16.80 -7.83 19.73
CA GLY A 8 -16.62 -6.47 19.28
C GLY A 8 -15.86 -6.57 17.97
N SER A 9 -16.62 -6.53 16.88
CA SER A 9 -16.13 -6.26 15.53
C SER A 9 -15.15 -5.10 15.62
N ARG A 10 -13.86 -5.44 15.69
CA ARG A 10 -12.77 -4.49 15.62
C ARG A 10 -12.92 -3.90 14.23
N ALA A 11 -13.53 -2.72 14.14
CA ALA A 11 -13.90 -2.06 12.90
C ALA A 11 -12.79 -2.32 11.88
N ALA A 12 -13.10 -3.14 10.87
CA ALA A 12 -12.09 -3.57 9.92
C ALA A 12 -11.48 -2.28 9.35
N SER A 13 -10.19 -2.07 9.62
CA SER A 13 -9.52 -0.86 9.16
C SER A 13 -9.73 -0.76 7.66
N ARG A 14 -10.15 0.43 7.21
CA ARG A 14 -10.54 0.66 5.81
C ARG A 14 -9.46 0.09 4.89
N PRO A 15 -9.82 -0.73 3.88
CA PRO A 15 -8.84 -1.34 3.00
C PRO A 15 -7.92 -0.29 2.38
N TRP A 16 -6.60 -0.46 2.46
CA TRP A 16 -5.63 0.47 1.85
C TRP A 16 -4.98 -0.10 0.58
N LEU A 17 -5.13 -1.40 0.34
CA LEU A 17 -4.57 -2.09 -0.81
C LEU A 17 -5.21 -1.66 -2.13
N PHE A 18 -4.36 -1.52 -3.14
CA PHE A 18 -4.70 -1.39 -4.56
C PHE A 18 -3.82 -2.35 -5.37
N PRO A 19 -4.19 -2.69 -6.61
CA PRO A 19 -3.29 -3.39 -7.53
C PRO A 19 -2.02 -2.58 -7.84
N HIS A 20 -0.95 -3.28 -8.19
CA HIS A 20 0.35 -2.73 -8.60
C HIS A 20 1.07 -1.87 -7.55
N LEU A 21 0.76 -2.04 -6.27
CA LEU A 21 1.49 -1.41 -5.17
C LEU A 21 2.75 -2.20 -4.83
N LYS A 22 3.84 -1.49 -4.56
CA LYS A 22 5.02 -2.07 -3.92
C LYS A 22 4.76 -2.21 -2.42
N VAL A 23 4.84 -3.41 -1.89
CA VAL A 23 4.56 -3.70 -0.48
C VAL A 23 5.73 -4.40 0.20
N ARG A 24 5.81 -4.28 1.52
CA ARG A 24 6.76 -5.01 2.37
C ARG A 24 5.99 -5.92 3.33
N VAL A 25 6.43 -7.18 3.44
CA VAL A 25 5.87 -8.11 4.41
C VAL A 25 6.39 -7.79 5.81
N VAL A 26 5.49 -7.63 6.77
CA VAL A 26 5.81 -7.33 8.18
C VAL A 26 5.37 -8.42 9.16
N ASP A 27 4.64 -9.43 8.68
CA ASP A 27 4.31 -10.60 9.51
C ASP A 27 5.52 -11.55 9.64
N LYS A 28 6.07 -11.62 10.85
CA LYS A 28 7.21 -12.50 11.22
C LYS A 28 6.86 -13.98 11.22
N ARG A 29 5.57 -14.35 11.23
CA ARG A 29 5.11 -15.74 11.30
C ARG A 29 4.93 -16.35 9.91
N LEU A 30 4.75 -15.50 8.89
CA LEU A 30 4.50 -15.93 7.52
C LEU A 30 5.66 -16.78 6.99
N ARG A 31 5.36 -17.99 6.53
CA ARG A 31 6.34 -18.98 6.04
C ARG A 31 7.50 -19.20 7.02
N GLY A 32 7.22 -19.17 8.33
CA GLY A 32 8.25 -19.30 9.37
C GLY A 32 9.24 -18.13 9.40
N GLY A 33 8.80 -16.93 9.00
CA GLY A 33 9.60 -15.70 8.99
C GLY A 33 10.45 -15.48 7.75
N LYS A 34 10.48 -16.43 6.81
CA LYS A 34 11.31 -16.34 5.59
C LYS A 34 10.99 -15.13 4.71
N LEU A 35 9.76 -14.62 4.80
CA LEU A 35 9.30 -13.49 4.00
C LEU A 35 9.35 -12.16 4.76
N TYR A 36 9.71 -12.15 6.04
CA TYR A 36 9.75 -10.93 6.84
C TYR A 36 10.71 -9.90 6.22
N LEU A 37 10.25 -8.66 6.06
CA LEU A 37 10.92 -7.53 5.40
C LEU A 37 11.19 -7.71 3.90
N LYS A 38 10.76 -8.82 3.30
CA LYS A 38 10.83 -9.02 1.85
C LYS A 38 9.76 -8.17 1.16
N LYS A 39 10.09 -7.69 -0.02
CA LYS A 39 9.21 -6.87 -0.84
C LYS A 39 8.53 -7.69 -1.92
N GLY A 40 7.37 -7.22 -2.34
CA GLY A 40 6.61 -7.77 -3.44
C GLY A 40 5.71 -6.71 -4.08
N ARG A 41 4.96 -7.14 -5.09
CA ARG A 41 3.98 -6.32 -5.79
C ARG A 41 2.59 -6.93 -5.67
N THR A 42 1.59 -6.12 -5.33
CA THR A 42 0.20 -6.56 -5.40
C THR A 42 -0.22 -6.76 -6.86
N LEU A 43 -0.84 -7.89 -7.16
CA LEU A 43 -1.37 -8.24 -8.47
C LEU A 43 -2.87 -7.95 -8.55
N ASP A 44 -3.61 -8.41 -7.54
CA ASP A 44 -5.06 -8.24 -7.43
C ASP A 44 -5.45 -8.01 -5.95
N VAL A 45 -6.62 -7.40 -5.72
CA VAL A 45 -7.15 -7.08 -4.39
C VAL A 45 -8.56 -7.63 -4.25
N HIS A 46 -8.74 -8.52 -3.27
CA HIS A 46 -9.99 -9.23 -3.01
C HIS A 46 -10.80 -8.55 -1.89
N PRO A 47 -12.12 -8.79 -1.81
CA PRO A 47 -12.93 -8.41 -0.67
C PRO A 47 -12.31 -8.88 0.67
N GLY A 48 -12.46 -8.08 1.73
CA GLY A 48 -11.91 -8.41 3.05
C GLY A 48 -10.42 -8.08 3.25
N ALA A 49 -9.89 -7.11 2.48
CA ALA A 49 -8.53 -6.61 2.60
C ALA A 49 -7.45 -7.68 2.40
N LEU A 50 -7.64 -8.51 1.38
CA LEU A 50 -6.72 -9.54 0.91
C LEU A 50 -6.14 -9.10 -0.44
N ALA A 51 -4.89 -9.45 -0.72
CA ALA A 51 -4.27 -9.24 -2.03
C ALA A 51 -3.38 -10.41 -2.41
N ASP A 52 -3.34 -10.72 -3.71
CA ASP A 52 -2.33 -11.60 -4.26
C ASP A 52 -1.05 -10.80 -4.47
N VAL A 53 0.04 -11.23 -3.84
CA VAL A 53 1.33 -10.54 -3.84
C VAL A 53 2.38 -11.43 -4.49
N ALA A 54 2.97 -10.95 -5.59
CA ALA A 54 4.15 -11.56 -6.18
C ALA A 54 5.41 -11.05 -5.46
N MET A 55 6.16 -11.95 -4.84
CA MET A 55 7.40 -11.61 -4.13
C MET A 55 8.52 -11.28 -5.12
N ASP A 56 9.27 -10.20 -4.87
CA ASP A 56 10.29 -9.71 -5.82
C ASP A 56 11.41 -10.71 -6.07
N GLU A 57 11.87 -11.38 -5.01
CA GLU A 57 13.06 -12.25 -5.07
C GLU A 57 12.73 -13.65 -5.63
N SER A 58 11.60 -14.23 -5.22
CA SER A 58 11.25 -15.61 -5.56
C SER A 58 10.24 -15.71 -6.72
N GLY A 59 9.50 -14.64 -7.02
CA GLY A 59 8.33 -14.70 -7.89
C GLY A 59 7.14 -15.47 -7.31
N GLU A 60 7.25 -16.02 -6.09
CA GLU A 60 6.14 -16.74 -5.42
C GLU A 60 4.96 -15.78 -5.25
N VAL A 61 3.77 -16.24 -5.63
CA VAL A 61 2.52 -15.50 -5.43
C VAL A 61 1.82 -16.03 -4.19
N LEU A 62 1.48 -15.12 -3.28
CA LEU A 62 0.84 -15.42 -2.00
C LEU A 62 -0.36 -14.51 -1.77
N GLN A 63 -1.46 -15.09 -1.30
CA GLN A 63 -2.59 -14.30 -0.83
C GLN A 63 -2.34 -13.82 0.61
N LEU A 64 -2.23 -12.50 0.80
CA LEU A 64 -1.88 -11.87 2.07
C LEU A 64 -2.93 -10.85 2.50
N ARG A 65 -3.16 -10.78 3.82
CA ARG A 65 -3.97 -9.70 4.41
C ARG A 65 -3.19 -8.41 4.46
N GLN A 66 -3.87 -7.27 4.34
CA GLN A 66 -3.25 -5.95 4.49
C GLN A 66 -2.51 -5.78 5.82
N SER A 67 -2.96 -6.46 6.88
CA SER A 67 -2.32 -6.42 8.21
C SER A 67 -0.95 -7.10 8.26
N ALA A 68 -0.61 -7.92 7.26
CA ALA A 68 0.70 -8.55 7.11
C ALA A 68 1.64 -7.72 6.22
N LEU A 69 1.15 -6.60 5.69
CA LEU A 69 1.83 -5.76 4.71
C LEU A 69 2.01 -4.34 5.25
N GLU A 70 2.98 -3.65 4.69
CA GLU A 70 3.26 -2.24 4.91
C GLU A 70 3.49 -1.56 3.55
N THR A 71 3.17 -0.26 3.47
CA THR A 71 3.44 0.55 2.30
C THR A 71 4.95 0.66 2.06
N VAL A 72 5.33 0.86 0.80
CA VAL A 72 6.71 1.22 0.44
C VAL A 72 6.67 2.60 -0.20
N VAL A 73 7.37 3.56 0.39
CA VAL A 73 7.52 4.89 -0.20
C VAL A 73 8.54 4.83 -1.33
N PRO A 74 8.23 5.38 -2.52
CA PRO A 74 9.20 5.43 -3.61
C PRO A 74 10.38 6.32 -3.23
N LYS A 75 11.58 6.00 -3.74
CA LYS A 75 12.80 6.73 -3.38
C LYS A 75 13.12 7.90 -4.30
N ALA A 76 12.70 7.83 -5.56
CA ALA A 76 13.11 8.78 -6.60
C ALA A 76 12.04 9.87 -6.81
N PRO A 77 12.43 11.15 -6.93
CA PRO A 77 11.56 12.16 -7.49
C PRO A 77 11.00 11.74 -8.85
N GLY A 78 9.74 12.10 -9.12
CA GLY A 78 8.99 11.72 -10.32
C GLY A 78 8.39 10.31 -10.29
N ALA A 79 8.77 9.46 -9.33
CA ALA A 79 8.26 8.10 -9.21
C ALA A 79 6.75 8.09 -8.92
N ALA A 80 6.08 7.11 -9.52
CA ALA A 80 4.64 6.92 -9.38
C ALA A 80 4.26 6.40 -7.99
N LEU A 81 3.14 6.89 -7.48
CA LEU A 81 2.55 6.42 -6.22
C LEU A 81 1.02 6.51 -6.26
N ILE A 82 0.39 5.77 -5.36
CA ILE A 82 -1.01 5.89 -5.01
C ILE A 82 -1.11 6.45 -3.58
N ILE A 83 -2.06 7.35 -3.36
CA ILE A 83 -2.47 7.75 -2.02
C ILE A 83 -3.41 6.66 -1.48
N VAL A 84 -3.04 6.03 -0.36
CA VAL A 84 -3.75 4.83 0.16
C VAL A 84 -4.66 5.12 1.34
N ALA A 85 -4.61 6.34 1.89
CA ALA A 85 -5.43 6.77 3.02
C ALA A 85 -5.87 8.23 2.90
N GLY A 86 -6.76 8.68 3.79
CA GLY A 86 -7.28 10.03 3.80
C GLY A 86 -8.26 10.36 2.66
N LYS A 87 -8.47 11.66 2.42
CA LYS A 87 -9.49 12.18 1.49
C LYS A 87 -9.14 11.96 0.01
N LEU A 88 -7.84 11.91 -0.31
CA LEU A 88 -7.32 11.71 -1.66
C LEU A 88 -7.04 10.23 -1.96
N ARG A 89 -7.52 9.30 -1.13
CA ARG A 89 -7.28 7.88 -1.30
C ARG A 89 -7.74 7.41 -2.69
N GLY A 90 -6.87 6.69 -3.38
CA GLY A 90 -7.07 6.15 -4.73
C GLY A 90 -6.52 7.04 -5.83
N SER A 91 -6.16 8.29 -5.53
CA SER A 91 -5.54 9.18 -6.51
C SER A 91 -4.13 8.72 -6.85
N LYS A 92 -3.83 8.71 -8.15
CA LYS A 92 -2.47 8.58 -8.70
C LYS A 92 -1.72 9.90 -8.54
N ALA A 93 -0.45 9.80 -8.17
CA ALA A 93 0.42 10.95 -7.98
C ALA A 93 1.88 10.62 -8.32
N ARG A 94 2.70 11.66 -8.40
CA ARG A 94 4.16 11.57 -8.49
C ARG A 94 4.79 12.10 -7.22
N LEU A 95 5.82 11.42 -6.72
CA LEU A 95 6.65 11.94 -5.63
C LEU A 95 7.44 13.15 -6.12
N LEU A 96 7.32 14.30 -5.48
CA LEU A 96 8.22 15.43 -5.72
C LEU A 96 9.43 15.34 -4.79
N GLN A 97 9.18 15.16 -3.50
CA GLN A 97 10.22 15.10 -2.48
C GLN A 97 9.74 14.31 -1.26
N ALA A 98 10.58 13.43 -0.74
CA ALA A 98 10.36 12.77 0.55
C ALA A 98 11.14 13.49 1.65
N HIS A 99 10.46 13.85 2.74
CA HIS A 99 11.02 14.44 3.95
C HIS A 99 10.97 13.39 5.07
N THR A 100 11.85 12.39 4.98
CA THR A 100 11.81 11.21 5.88
C THR A 100 11.97 11.57 7.35
N SER A 101 12.76 12.59 7.68
CA SER A 101 12.90 13.12 9.05
C SER A 101 11.60 13.70 9.62
N GLU A 102 10.69 14.14 8.75
CA GLU A 102 9.40 14.72 9.10
C GLU A 102 8.24 13.71 8.92
N GLY A 103 8.53 12.49 8.47
CA GLY A 103 7.50 11.49 8.18
C GLY A 103 6.50 11.93 7.09
N ALA A 104 6.91 12.81 6.17
CA ALA A 104 6.03 13.35 5.14
C ALA A 104 6.66 13.38 3.74
N ALA A 105 5.84 13.60 2.72
CA ALA A 105 6.26 13.80 1.35
C ALA A 105 5.42 14.89 0.67
N ALA A 106 6.04 15.65 -0.22
CA ALA A 106 5.35 16.48 -1.20
C ALA A 106 5.07 15.62 -2.45
N VAL A 107 3.80 15.57 -2.86
CA VAL A 107 3.33 14.78 -4.01
C VAL A 107 2.51 15.65 -4.94
N GLN A 108 2.58 15.38 -6.24
CA GLN A 108 1.75 16.04 -7.25
C GLN A 108 0.71 15.05 -7.80
N LEU A 109 -0.58 15.39 -7.74
CA LEU A 109 -1.63 14.57 -8.34
C LEU A 109 -1.48 14.54 -9.86
N VAL A 110 -1.73 13.37 -10.46
CA VAL A 110 -1.71 13.21 -11.92
C VAL A 110 -2.91 13.90 -12.58
N SER A 111 -4.07 13.92 -11.91
CA SER A 111 -5.33 14.38 -12.47
C SER A 111 -5.41 15.90 -12.70
N ASP A 112 -4.83 16.70 -11.81
CA ASP A 112 -5.00 18.16 -11.82
C ASP A 112 -3.70 18.92 -11.51
N PHE A 113 -2.57 18.21 -11.41
CA PHE A 113 -1.25 18.76 -11.11
C PHE A 113 -1.13 19.50 -9.77
N THR A 114 -2.13 19.40 -8.88
CA THR A 114 -2.08 20.01 -7.54
C THR A 114 -1.07 19.31 -6.65
N VAL A 115 -0.43 20.09 -5.77
CA VAL A 115 0.62 19.60 -4.86
C VAL A 115 0.10 19.50 -3.45
N HIS A 116 0.31 18.35 -2.81
CA HIS A 116 -0.13 18.05 -1.45
C HIS A 116 1.03 17.56 -0.60
N ARG A 117 1.02 17.93 0.68
CA ARG A 117 1.92 17.35 1.69
C ARG A 117 1.17 16.24 2.43
N LEU A 118 1.65 15.01 2.31
CA LEU A 118 1.02 13.82 2.89
C LEU A 118 1.99 13.09 3.81
N LEU A 119 1.45 12.28 4.73
CA LEU A 119 2.27 11.38 5.57
C LEU A 119 2.84 10.24 4.71
N LEU A 120 4.01 9.75 5.08
CA LEU A 120 4.63 8.62 4.38
C LEU A 120 3.78 7.33 4.45
N ASP A 121 3.06 7.12 5.55
CA ASP A 121 2.18 5.96 5.72
C ASP A 121 0.92 6.05 4.85
N ASP A 122 0.56 7.25 4.37
CA ASP A 122 -0.61 7.48 3.54
C ASP A 122 -0.34 7.31 2.03
N ILE A 123 0.91 7.01 1.65
CA ILE A 123 1.32 6.86 0.26
C ILE A 123 2.03 5.52 0.04
N CYS A 124 1.92 4.99 -1.18
CA CYS A 124 2.58 3.74 -1.55
C CYS A 124 3.06 3.81 -3.01
N GLU A 125 4.29 3.37 -3.25
CA GLU A 125 4.89 3.27 -4.58
C GLU A 125 4.00 2.43 -5.49
N PHE A 126 3.75 2.99 -6.67
CA PHE A 126 2.94 2.40 -7.72
C PHE A 126 3.86 1.93 -8.84
N THR A 127 3.69 0.68 -9.23
CA THR A 127 4.53 0.00 -10.23
C THR A 127 3.78 -0.27 -11.53
N GLY A 128 2.55 0.24 -11.64
CA GLY A 128 1.78 0.23 -12.88
C GLY A 128 2.06 1.46 -13.75
N VAL A 129 1.25 1.62 -14.79
CA VAL A 129 1.34 2.75 -15.73
C VAL A 129 0.46 3.89 -15.24
N LEU A 130 1.00 5.11 -15.23
CA LEU A 130 0.27 6.32 -14.82
C LEU A 130 -0.62 6.88 -15.94
N ASP A 131 -0.35 6.50 -17.19
CA ASP A 131 -1.04 7.03 -18.36
C ASP A 131 -2.51 6.60 -18.37
N GLU A 132 -3.38 7.59 -18.25
CA GLU A 132 -4.80 7.47 -18.53
C GLU A 132 -4.96 7.89 -20.00
N HIS A 133 -4.72 6.94 -20.91
CA HIS A 133 -5.30 6.97 -22.25
C HIS A 133 -6.39 5.89 -22.28
N ASP A 134 -7.46 6.11 -21.52
CA ASP A 134 -8.75 5.51 -21.84
C ASP A 134 -9.48 6.55 -22.71
N GLU A 135 -9.33 6.44 -24.03
CA GLU A 135 -10.29 6.98 -25.01
C GLU A 135 -11.52 6.07 -25.09
#